data_AF-A0A5K1ABZ1-F1
#
_entry.id   AF-A0A5K1ABZ1-F1
#
_cell.length_a   1.000
_cell.length_b   1.000
_cell.length_c   1.000
_cell.angle_alpha   90.00
_cell.angle_beta   90.00
_cell.angle_gamma   90.00
#
_symmetry.space_group_name_H-M   'P 1'
#
loop_
_entity.id
_entity.type
_entity.pdbx_description
1 polymer ?
#
loop_
_entity_poly.entity_id
_entity_poly.type
_entity_poly.pdbx_seq_one_letter_code
_entity_poly.pdbx_strand_id
1 'polypeptide(L)' 'GGPTWDVRVGRRDSTNASFDGAIANLPAPNSNISTLIEKFRNQKLTRVDLVALS' A
#
# COMPACT_ATOMS: atom_id res chain seq x y z
N GLY A 1 2.51 12.74 -20.05
CA GLY A 1 1.18 12.36 -19.53
C GLY A 1 1.25 10.89 -19.18
N GLY A 2 0.95 10.55 -17.92
CA GLY A 2 1.00 9.17 -17.46
C GLY A 2 -0.09 8.29 -18.07
N PRO A 3 -0.03 6.97 -17.83
CA PRO A 3 -1.05 6.03 -18.30
C PRO A 3 -2.42 6.34 -17.67
N THR A 4 -3.49 6.05 -18.41
CA THR A 4 -4.88 6.12 -17.92
C THR A 4 -5.34 4.70 -17.58
N TRP A 5 -6.08 4.53 -16.49
CA TRP A 5 -6.66 3.24 -16.10
C TRP A 5 -8.09 3.42 -15.59
N ASP A 6 -8.94 2.44 -15.90
CA ASP A 6 -10.31 2.40 -15.39
C ASP A 6 -10.31 2.00 -13.91
N VAL A 7 -10.79 2.90 -13.06
CA VAL A 7 -10.89 2.67 -11.62
C VAL A 7 -12.24 2.02 -11.29
N ARG A 8 -12.22 0.88 -10.61
CA ARG A 8 -13.44 0.23 -10.14
C ARG A 8 -14.10 1.06 -9.02
N VAL A 9 -15.37 1.38 -9.19
CA VAL A 9 -16.19 2.15 -8.22
C VAL A 9 -17.02 1.23 -7.31
N GLY A 10 -17.58 1.77 -6.22
CA GLY A 10 -18.44 1.04 -5.29
C GLY A 10 -17.81 0.66 -3.94
N ARG A 11 -16.64 1.21 -3.62
CA ARG A 11 -16.07 1.12 -2.27
C ARG A 11 -16.97 1.86 -1.28
N ARG A 12 -17.13 1.28 -0.08
CA ARG A 12 -17.85 1.89 1.04
C ARG A 12 -16.84 2.54 1.99
N ASP A 13 -17.21 3.67 2.55
CA ASP A 13 -16.38 4.38 3.51
C ASP A 13 -16.36 3.67 4.87
N SER A 14 -15.20 3.66 5.52
CA SER A 14 -15.06 3.17 6.89
C SER A 14 -15.63 4.19 7.88
N THR A 15 -16.37 3.73 8.88
CA THR A 15 -16.87 4.57 9.99
C THR A 15 -15.82 4.83 11.07
N ASN A 16 -14.68 4.13 10.99
CA ASN A 16 -13.61 4.17 11.99
C ASN A 16 -12.25 4.35 11.31
N ALA A 17 -11.40 5.18 11.92
CA ALA A 17 -9.99 5.31 11.56
C ALA A 17 -9.12 4.51 12.54
N SER A 18 -7.99 3.97 12.07
CA SER A 18 -7.04 3.24 12.92
C SER A 18 -5.63 3.83 12.77
N PHE A 19 -5.18 4.56 13.80
CA PHE A 19 -3.84 5.13 13.86
C PHE A 19 -2.78 4.04 14.03
N ASP A 20 -3.02 3.07 14.92
CA ASP A 20 -2.11 1.93 15.12
C ASP A 20 -2.00 1.05 13.86
N GLY A 21 -3.12 0.87 13.15
CA GLY A 21 -3.13 0.20 11.85
C GLY A 21 -2.29 0.94 10.81
N ALA A 22 -2.27 2.29 10.85
CA ALA A 22 -1.43 3.07 9.97
C ALA A 22 0.06 2.89 10.31
N ILE A 23 0.45 2.97 11.58
CA ILE A 23 1.85 2.76 12.00
C ILE A 23 2.33 1.35 11.65
N ALA A 24 1.49 0.33 11.85
CA ALA A 24 1.83 -1.04 11.53
C ALA A 24 2.01 -1.25 10.01
N ASN A 25 1.12 -0.69 9.18
CA ASN A 25 1.06 -1.01 7.75
C ASN A 25 1.85 -0.05 6.85
N LEU A 26 2.13 1.19 7.27
CA LEU A 26 2.94 2.13 6.48
C LEU A 26 4.44 1.93 6.75
N PRO A 27 5.27 1.70 5.72
CA PRO A 27 6.71 1.72 5.90
C PRO A 27 7.21 3.14 6.21
N ALA A 28 8.11 3.26 7.18
CA ALA A 28 8.86 4.50 7.39
C ALA A 28 9.85 4.72 6.23
N PRO A 29 10.23 5.97 5.91
CA PRO A 29 11.13 6.27 4.79
C PRO A 29 12.55 5.69 4.96
N ASN A 30 12.91 5.24 6.17
CA ASN A 30 14.15 4.55 6.49
C ASN A 30 14.01 3.01 6.59
N SER A 31 12.87 2.44 6.17
CA SER A 31 12.63 1.00 6.25
C SER A 31 13.48 0.24 5.23
N ASN A 32 14.11 -0.84 5.66
CA ASN A 32 14.89 -1.71 4.77
C ASN A 32 13.99 -2.37 3.70
N ILE A 33 14.58 -2.71 2.55
CA ILE A 33 13.90 -3.37 1.44
C ILE A 33 13.17 -4.66 1.87
N SER A 34 13.71 -5.42 2.82
CA SER A 34 13.03 -6.60 3.39
C SER A 34 11.70 -6.25 4.06
N THR A 35 11.68 -5.20 4.87
CA THR A 35 10.47 -4.68 5.53
C THR A 35 9.47 -4.11 4.52
N LEU A 36 9.95 -3.47 3.46
CA LEU A 36 9.11 -2.99 2.36
C LEU A 36 8.41 -4.16 1.65
N ILE A 37 9.14 -5.23 1.34
CA ILE A 37 8.59 -6.44 0.71
C ILE A 37 7.56 -7.12 1.62
N GLU A 38 7.83 -7.25 2.92
CA GLU A 38 6.88 -7.84 3.87
C GLU A 38 5.59 -7.02 4.01
N LYS A 39 5.70 -5.69 4.11
CA LYS A 39 4.53 -4.81 4.20
C LYS A 39 3.68 -4.85 2.92
N PHE A 40 4.30 -4.88 1.74
CA PHE A 40 3.57 -5.05 0.48
C PHE A 40 2.91 -6.43 0.38
N ARG A 41 3.62 -7.49 0.80
CA ARG A 41 3.03 -8.84 0.89
C ARG A 41 1.82 -8.91 1.82
N ASN A 42 1.84 -8.20 2.95
CA ASN A 42 0.71 -8.12 3.88
C ASN A 42 -0.53 -7.46 3.25
N GLN A 43 -0.33 -6.56 2.28
CA GLN A 43 -1.40 -5.94 1.49
C GLN A 43 -1.76 -6.75 0.21
N LYS A 44 -1.25 -7.98 0.09
CA LYS A 44 -1.38 -8.85 -1.09
C LYS A 44 -0.80 -8.25 -2.38
N LEU A 45 0.20 -7.36 -2.25
CA LEU A 45 0.95 -6.76 -3.34
C LEU A 45 2.28 -7.51 -3.55
N THR A 46 2.72 -7.59 -4.80
CA THR A 46 3.95 -8.28 -5.20
C THR A 46 5.16 -7.33 -5.24
N ARG A 47 6.36 -7.89 -5.41
CA ARG A 47 7.59 -7.09 -5.62
C ARG A 47 7.51 -6.25 -6.91
N VAL A 48 6.77 -6.67 -7.92
CA VAL A 48 6.57 -5.88 -9.15
C VAL A 48 5.73 -4.65 -8.85
N ASP A 49 4.69 -4.81 -8.01
CA ASP A 49 3.87 -3.69 -7.55
C ASP A 49 4.69 -2.72 -6.69
N LEU A 50 5.65 -3.22 -5.89
CA LEU A 50 6.58 -2.38 -5.13
C LEU A 50 7.38 -1.43 -6.04
N VAL A 51 7.90 -1.91 -7.17
CA VAL A 51 8.71 -1.11 -8.11
C VAL A 51 7.83 -0.20 -8.96
N ALA A 52 6.61 -0.62 -9.29
CA ALA A 52 5.69 0.18 -10.09
C ALA A 52 5.05 1.34 -9.29
N LEU A 53 4.99 1.23 -7.96
CA LEU A 53 4.35 2.20 -7.05
C LEU A 53 5.35 3.01 -6.19
N SER A 54 6.66 2.85 -6.40
CA SER A 54 7.72 3.59 -5.69
C SER A 54 7.99 4.98 -6.27
#